data_AF-A0A6G9YP85-F1
#
_entry.id   AF-A0A6G9YP85-F1
#
_cell.length_a   1.000
_cell.length_b   1.000
_cell.length_c   1.000
_cell.angle_alpha   90.00
_cell.angle_beta   90.00
_cell.angle_gamma   90.00
#
_symmetry.space_group_name_H-M   'P 1'
#
loop_
_entity.id
_entity.type
_entity.pdbx_description
1 polymer ?
#
loop_
_entity_poly.entity_id
_entity_poly.type
_entity_poly.pdbx_seq_one_letter_code
_entity_poly.pdbx_strand_id
1 'polypeptide(L)'
;MPSGATGLRVRSGWMEQGDLVFAPQGFLHYFENASADAPLDVLVVFNTSAKEPSDDIGIVATVNALPREVLAASFGVPMAAFAQVPTEIKPVGITRRR
;
A
#
# COMPACT_ATOMS: atom_id res chain seq x y z
N MET A 1 -34.44 12.31 -2.74
CA MET A 1 -33.29 11.84 -1.94
C MET A 1 -32.09 11.77 -2.86
N PRO A 2 -31.09 12.67 -2.80
CA PRO A 2 -29.87 12.45 -3.55
C PRO A 2 -29.05 11.36 -2.84
N SER A 3 -28.76 10.31 -3.59
CA SER A 3 -27.80 9.26 -3.22
C SER A 3 -26.43 9.92 -3.01
N GLY A 4 -25.96 9.95 -1.76
CA GLY A 4 -24.61 10.36 -1.43
C GLY A 4 -23.65 9.27 -1.86
N ALA A 5 -23.15 9.37 -3.09
CA ALA A 5 -22.02 8.55 -3.51
C ALA A 5 -20.84 8.87 -2.59
N THR A 6 -20.46 7.91 -1.76
CA THR A 6 -19.24 7.93 -0.95
C THR A 6 -18.07 7.95 -1.94
N GLY A 7 -17.64 9.14 -2.33
CA GLY A 7 -16.48 9.33 -3.20
C GLY A 7 -15.21 8.78 -2.55
N LEU A 8 -14.28 8.30 -3.38
CA LEU A 8 -12.95 7.89 -2.95
C LEU A 8 -12.27 9.05 -2.20
N ARG A 9 -11.89 8.84 -0.95
CA ARG A 9 -11.13 9.80 -0.15
C ARG A 9 -9.65 9.44 -0.16
N VAL A 10 -8.85 10.24 -0.84
CA VAL A 10 -7.38 10.15 -0.85
C VAL A 10 -6.80 11.35 -0.11
N ARG A 11 -5.75 11.14 0.68
CA ARG A 11 -4.93 12.21 1.24
C ARG A 11 -3.46 11.87 0.98
N SER A 12 -2.80 12.67 0.15
CA SER A 12 -1.34 12.70 -0.01
C SER A 12 -0.78 13.96 0.64
N GLY A 13 0.50 13.95 0.96
CA GLY A 13 1.21 15.08 1.53
C GLY A 13 2.71 14.85 1.49
N TRP A 14 3.48 15.92 1.65
CA TRP A 14 4.91 15.86 1.92
C TRP A 14 5.10 15.70 3.43
N MET A 15 6.09 14.90 3.81
CA MET A 15 6.46 14.70 5.21
C MET A 15 7.93 15.02 5.38
N GLU A 16 8.23 15.72 6.48
CA GLU A 16 9.58 16.07 6.90
C GLU A 16 9.94 15.38 8.22
N GLN A 17 11.20 15.51 8.61
CA GLN A 17 11.67 14.98 9.88
C GLN A 17 10.89 15.58 11.06
N GLY A 18 10.29 14.71 11.88
CA GLY A 18 9.49 15.10 13.03
C GLY A 18 7.98 15.10 12.80
N ASP A 19 7.54 14.93 11.54
CA ASP A 19 6.11 14.81 11.24
C ASP A 19 5.52 13.49 11.76
N LEU A 20 4.29 13.58 12.26
CA LEU A 20 3.48 12.43 12.64
C LEU A 20 2.34 12.25 11.65
N VAL A 21 2.26 11.06 11.08
CA VAL A 21 1.18 10.66 10.18
C VAL A 21 0.40 9.49 10.77
N PHE A 22 -0.92 9.49 10.54
CA PHE A 22 -1.80 8.41 10.95
C PHE A 22 -2.55 7.85 9.74
N ALA A 23 -2.38 6.55 9.51
CA ALA A 23 -3.12 5.76 8.55
C ALA A 23 -4.09 4.85 9.31
N PRO A 24 -5.43 5.07 9.20
CA PRO A 24 -6.40 4.19 9.84
C PRO A 24 -6.35 2.77 9.26
N GLN A 25 -6.79 1.79 10.05
CA GLN A 25 -6.86 0.40 9.61
C GLN A 25 -7.66 0.27 8.31
N GLY A 26 -7.14 -0.52 7.36
CA GLY A 26 -7.77 -0.77 6.06
C GLY A 26 -7.53 0.32 5.01
N PHE A 27 -6.86 1.42 5.34
CA PHE A 27 -6.48 2.43 4.35
C PHE A 27 -5.20 1.99 3.65
N LEU A 28 -5.25 1.89 2.32
CA LEU A 28 -4.06 1.72 1.50
C LEU A 28 -3.13 2.92 1.70
N HIS A 29 -1.85 2.65 1.94
CA HIS A 29 -0.82 3.67 2.09
C HIS A 29 0.52 3.15 1.56
N TYR A 30 1.37 4.07 1.14
CA TYR A 30 2.76 3.80 0.78
C TYR A 30 3.62 4.98 1.24
N PHE A 31 4.90 4.71 1.50
CA PHE A 31 5.90 5.72 1.79
C PHE A 31 6.92 5.73 0.65
N GLU A 32 7.17 6.90 0.10
CA GLU A 32 8.15 7.11 -0.95
C GLU A 32 9.24 8.03 -0.43
N ASN A 33 10.51 7.62 -0.58
CA ASN A 33 11.61 8.54 -0.37
C ASN A 33 11.75 9.45 -1.59
N ALA A 34 11.31 10.69 -1.46
CA ALA A 34 11.43 11.69 -2.52
C ALA A 34 12.81 12.36 -2.56
N SER A 35 13.67 12.14 -1.56
CA SER A 35 15.03 12.69 -1.53
C SER A 35 15.99 11.82 -2.35
N ALA A 36 16.79 12.47 -3.20
CA ALA A 36 17.91 11.82 -3.89
C ALA A 36 19.17 11.70 -3.00
N ASP A 37 19.26 12.53 -1.95
CA ASP A 37 20.50 12.78 -1.22
C ASP A 37 20.49 12.22 0.21
N ALA A 38 19.32 11.85 0.74
CA ALA A 38 19.16 11.38 2.12
C ALA A 38 18.26 10.14 2.20
N PRO A 39 18.56 9.19 3.10
CA PRO A 39 17.68 8.06 3.35
C PRO A 39 16.39 8.50 4.05
N LEU A 40 15.32 7.73 3.84
CA LEU A 40 14.09 7.84 4.62
C LEU A 40 14.09 6.79 5.73
N ASP A 41 14.12 7.26 6.98
CA ASP A 41 13.92 6.42 8.17
C ASP A 41 12.53 6.69 8.76
N VAL A 42 11.71 5.64 8.88
CA VAL A 42 10.35 5.73 9.44
C VAL A 42 10.20 4.77 10.61
N LEU A 43 9.65 5.28 11.72
CA LEU A 43 9.15 4.44 12.81
C LEU A 43 7.66 4.21 12.61
N VAL A 44 7.28 2.98 12.28
CA VAL A 44 5.87 2.57 12.18
C VAL A 44 5.45 1.87 13.47
N VAL A 45 4.35 2.33 14.05
CA VAL A 45 3.80 1.77 15.29
C VAL A 45 2.35 1.34 15.03
N PHE A 46 2.04 0.09 15.39
CA PHE A 46 0.70 -0.46 15.28
C PHE A 46 0.08 -0.64 16.66
N ASN A 47 -1.20 -0.33 16.78
CA ASN A 47 -1.98 -0.61 17.99
C ASN A 47 -2.55 -2.04 17.95
N THR A 48 -1.68 -3.03 17.77
CA THR A 48 -2.03 -4.46 17.72
C THR A 48 -0.86 -5.29 18.22
N SER A 49 -1.16 -6.48 18.73
CA SER A 49 -0.18 -7.50 19.11
C SER A 49 0.00 -8.59 18.04
N ALA A 50 -0.64 -8.42 16.87
CA ALA A 50 -0.44 -9.30 15.72
C ALA A 50 1.05 -9.37 15.35
N LYS A 51 1.47 -10.55 14.89
CA LYS A 51 2.86 -10.78 14.48
C LYS A 51 2.97 -10.59 12.97
N GLU A 52 3.95 -9.81 12.56
CA GLU A 52 4.49 -9.83 11.20
C GLU A 52 4.76 -11.28 10.74
N PRO A 53 4.38 -11.65 9.49
CA PRO A 53 3.81 -10.81 8.43
C PRO A 53 2.27 -10.88 8.34
N SER A 54 1.57 -11.31 9.40
CA SER A 54 0.11 -11.56 9.34
C SER A 54 -0.76 -10.31 9.45
N ASP A 55 -0.14 -9.13 9.56
CA ASP A 55 -0.74 -7.83 9.81
C ASP A 55 -0.66 -6.86 8.62
N ASP A 56 -0.05 -7.26 7.50
CA ASP A 56 -0.05 -6.50 6.25
C ASP A 56 -0.65 -7.27 5.07
N ILE A 57 -1.03 -6.51 4.04
CA ILE A 57 -1.40 -7.06 2.73
C ILE A 57 -0.64 -6.28 1.66
N GLY A 58 0.44 -6.87 1.14
CA GLY A 58 1.25 -6.27 0.08
C GLY A 58 0.51 -6.10 -1.26
N ILE A 59 0.80 -5.01 -1.98
CA ILE A 59 0.16 -4.70 -3.27
C ILE A 59 0.46 -5.76 -4.35
N VAL A 60 1.68 -6.28 -4.41
CA VAL A 60 2.07 -7.33 -5.36
C VAL A 60 1.29 -8.62 -5.09
N ALA A 61 1.18 -9.02 -3.82
CA ALA A 61 0.39 -10.18 -3.41
C ALA A 61 -1.08 -10.02 -3.79
N THR A 62 -1.66 -8.83 -3.53
CA THR A 62 -3.05 -8.49 -3.87
C THR A 62 -3.33 -8.63 -5.36
N VAL A 63 -2.47 -8.04 -6.20
CA VAL A 63 -2.63 -8.10 -7.66
C VAL A 63 -2.42 -9.51 -8.20
N ASN A 64 -1.53 -10.31 -7.61
CA ASN A 64 -1.31 -11.70 -8.02
C ASN A 64 -2.39 -12.68 -7.52
N ALA A 65 -3.19 -12.30 -6.52
CA ALA A 65 -4.27 -13.13 -6.00
C ALA A 65 -5.52 -13.15 -6.90
N LEU A 66 -5.58 -12.30 -7.94
CA LEU A 66 -6.71 -12.15 -8.84
C LEU A 66 -6.35 -12.55 -10.27
N PRO A 67 -7.25 -13.23 -11.02
CA PRO A 67 -7.05 -13.52 -12.44
C PRO A 67 -6.84 -12.23 -13.26
N ARG A 68 -5.95 -12.27 -14.24
CA ARG A 68 -5.62 -11.09 -15.07
C ARG A 68 -6.81 -10.57 -15.86
N GLU A 69 -7.71 -11.46 -16.30
CA GLU A 69 -8.97 -11.08 -16.96
C GLU A 69 -9.92 -10.30 -16.04
N VAL A 70 -10.01 -10.66 -14.75
CA VAL A 70 -10.85 -9.97 -13.76
C VAL A 70 -10.28 -8.57 -13.50
N LEU A 71 -8.97 -8.46 -13.33
CA LEU A 71 -8.29 -7.17 -13.20
C LEU A 71 -8.48 -6.31 -14.46
N ALA A 72 -8.22 -6.87 -15.65
CA ALA A 72 -8.40 -6.18 -16.93
C ALA A 72 -9.82 -5.61 -17.09
N ALA A 73 -10.83 -6.42 -16.80
CA ALA A 73 -12.23 -6.00 -16.82
C ALA A 73 -12.53 -4.89 -15.79
N SER A 74 -11.96 -5.00 -14.58
CA SER A 74 -12.21 -4.06 -13.48
C SER A 74 -11.57 -2.69 -13.72
N PHE A 75 -10.38 -2.66 -14.32
CA PHE A 75 -9.62 -1.44 -14.60
C PHE A 75 -9.90 -0.86 -16.00
N GLY A 76 -10.61 -1.57 -16.87
CA GLY A 76 -10.88 -1.13 -18.24
C GLY A 76 -9.63 -1.08 -19.12
N VAL A 77 -8.66 -1.98 -18.90
CA VAL A 77 -7.38 -2.05 -19.62
C VAL A 77 -7.16 -3.43 -20.23
N PRO A 78 -6.33 -3.58 -21.29
CA PRO A 78 -5.95 -4.90 -21.80
C PRO A 78 -5.20 -5.73 -20.74
N MET A 79 -5.32 -7.06 -20.78
CA MET A 79 -4.57 -7.96 -19.88
C MET A 79 -3.05 -7.73 -19.92
N ALA A 80 -2.52 -7.32 -21.08
CA ALA A 80 -1.11 -7.02 -21.27
C ALA A 80 -0.59 -5.87 -20.36
N ALA A 81 -1.48 -5.01 -19.84
CA ALA A 81 -1.12 -3.97 -18.87
C ALA A 81 -0.51 -4.56 -17.58
N PHE A 82 -0.82 -5.81 -17.26
CA PHE A 82 -0.31 -6.50 -16.08
C PHE A 82 0.93 -7.38 -16.37
N ALA A 83 1.47 -7.36 -17.59
CA ALA A 83 2.58 -8.24 -17.99
C ALA A 83 3.88 -7.99 -17.21
N GLN A 84 4.07 -6.78 -16.68
CA GLN A 84 5.25 -6.39 -15.90
C GLN A 84 5.02 -6.48 -14.38
N VAL A 85 3.85 -6.97 -13.93
CA VAL A 85 3.61 -7.16 -12.50
C VAL A 85 4.55 -8.27 -11.99
N PRO A 86 5.37 -8.02 -10.97
CA PRO A 86 6.24 -9.05 -10.40
C PRO A 86 5.41 -10.24 -9.89
N THR A 87 5.88 -11.47 -10.14
CA THR A 87 5.20 -12.69 -9.66
C THR A 87 5.75 -13.19 -8.33
N GLU A 88 6.97 -12.80 -7.97
CA GLU A 88 7.57 -13.12 -6.68
C GLU A 88 6.89 -12.30 -5.59
N ILE A 89 6.33 -12.98 -4.58
CA ILE A 89 5.74 -12.34 -3.40
C ILE A 89 6.80 -12.34 -2.30
N LYS A 90 7.32 -11.16 -1.98
CA LYS A 90 8.21 -10.95 -0.83
C LYS A 90 7.39 -10.42 0.34
N PRO A 91 7.62 -10.89 1.58
CA PRO A 91 7.03 -10.26 2.75
C PRO A 91 7.39 -8.78 2.78
N VAL A 92 6.42 -7.91 3.08
CA VAL A 92 6.68 -6.49 3.33
C VAL A 92 7.16 -6.39 4.77
N GLY A 93 8.36 -6.90 5.05
CA GLY A 93 8.87 -6.93 6.42
C GLY A 93 9.11 -5.51 6.95
N ILE A 94 8.21 -5.00 7.80
CA ILE A 94 8.35 -3.68 8.45
C ILE A 94 9.25 -3.77 9.70
N THR A 95 9.59 -4.98 10.18
CA THR A 95 10.33 -5.14 11.44
C THR A 95 11.84 -5.35 11.28
N ARG A 96 12.60 -4.50 11.99
CA ARG A 96 13.89 -4.89 12.57
C ARG A 96 13.88 -4.57 14.06
N ARG A 97 13.62 -5.58 14.91
CA ARG A 97 13.85 -5.47 16.36
C ARG A 97 15.35 -5.52 16.64
N ARG A 98 15.86 -4.56 17.42
CA ARG A 98 17.04 -4.76 18.28
C ARG A 98 16.55 -4.92 19.71
#